data_AF-A0A2D4JFI3-F1
#
_entry.id   AF-A0A2D4JFI3-F1
#
_cell.length_a   1.000
_cell.length_b   1.000
_cell.length_c   1.000
_cell.angle_alpha   90.00
_cell.angle_beta   90.00
_cell.angle_gamma   90.00
#
_symmetry.space_group_name_H-M   'P 1'
#
loop_
_entity.id
_entity.type
_entity.pdbx_description
1 polymer ?
#
loop_
_entity_poly.entity_id
_entity_poly.type
_entity_poly.pdbx_seq_one_letter_code
_entity_poly.pdbx_strand_id
1 'polypeptide(L)'
;HIGYLNSFLEACSNELFFRTCSVLLHSSNLDIQLLEKLSILLQKLSKIKSNKKMFELFTLHLMIQELRTTHPDHTFLCINLNSILFNLGLIKNNPIESRENASD
;
A
#
# COMPACT_ATOMS: atom_id res chain seq x y z
N HIS A 1 1.74 23.49 8.69
CA HIS A 1 0.96 22.43 8.01
C HIS A 1 1.65 21.04 7.98
N ILE A 2 2.99 20.92 8.02
CA ILE A 2 3.69 19.62 7.98
C ILE A 2 3.61 18.83 9.30
N GLY A 3 3.45 19.49 10.45
CA GLY A 3 3.39 18.83 11.77
C GLY A 3 2.18 17.91 11.98
N TYR A 4 0.99 18.33 11.57
CA TYR A 4 -0.24 17.56 11.82
C TYR A 4 -0.26 16.20 11.12
N LEU A 5 0.28 16.11 9.91
CA LEU A 5 0.35 14.85 9.18
C LEU A 5 1.30 13.86 9.87
N ASN A 6 2.46 14.33 10.34
CA ASN A 6 3.41 13.47 11.03
C ASN A 6 2.83 12.94 12.35
N SER A 7 2.21 13.80 13.16
CA SER A 7 1.54 13.37 14.39
C SER A 7 0.40 12.39 14.13
N PHE A 8 -0.36 12.58 13.06
CA PHE A 8 -1.40 11.63 12.66
C PHE A 8 -0.82 10.26 12.26
N LEU A 9 0.25 10.24 11.45
CA LEU A 9 0.89 8.99 11.04
C LEU A 9 1.55 8.28 12.23
N GLU A 10 2.14 9.03 13.16
CA GLU A 10 2.68 8.52 14.41
C GLU A 10 1.57 7.89 15.27
N ALA A 11 0.44 8.58 15.43
CA ALA A 11 -0.73 8.04 16.12
C ALA A 11 -1.27 6.76 15.45
N CYS A 12 -1.12 6.59 14.14
CA CYS A 12 -1.50 5.36 13.42
C CYS A 12 -0.41 4.26 13.49
N SER A 13 0.80 4.55 13.95
CA SER A 13 1.94 3.64 13.95
C SER A 13 1.93 2.67 15.14
N ASN A 14 0.81 1.96 15.32
CA ASN A 14 0.58 1.06 16.46
C ASN A 14 -0.15 -0.24 16.05
N GLU A 15 -0.08 -1.27 16.89
CA GLU A 15 -0.66 -2.59 16.59
C GLU A 15 -2.17 -2.56 16.35
N LEU A 16 -2.93 -1.78 17.12
CA LEU A 16 -4.38 -1.72 17.00
C LEU A 16 -4.79 -1.21 15.61
N PHE A 17 -4.12 -0.16 15.12
CA PHE A 17 -4.39 0.38 13.80
C PHE A 17 -4.08 -0.63 12.68
N PHE A 18 -2.91 -1.27 12.73
CA PHE A 18 -2.51 -2.26 11.72
C PHE A 18 -3.37 -3.52 11.74
N ARG A 19 -3.75 -4.00 12.93
CA ARG A 19 -4.74 -5.08 13.09
C ARG A 19 -6.08 -4.71 12.48
N THR A 20 -6.55 -3.49 12.70
CA THR A 20 -7.81 -3.00 12.13
C THR A 20 -7.74 -2.95 10.60
N CYS A 21 -6.64 -2.46 10.04
CA CYS A 21 -6.42 -2.49 8.59
C CYS A 21 -6.46 -3.93 8.05
N SER A 22 -5.80 -4.87 8.73
CA SER A 22 -5.78 -6.29 8.36
C SER A 22 -7.19 -6.88 8.33
N VAL A 23 -8.02 -6.59 9.34
CA VAL A 23 -9.43 -7.04 9.36
C VAL A 23 -10.23 -6.41 8.23
N LEU A 24 -10.06 -5.10 7.98
CA LEU A 24 -10.78 -4.41 6.91
C LEU A 24 -10.43 -4.94 5.52
N LEU A 25 -9.15 -5.20 5.25
CA LEU A 25 -8.69 -5.70 3.96
C LEU A 25 -9.14 -7.14 3.67
N HIS A 26 -9.39 -7.95 4.71
CA HIS A 26 -10.00 -9.28 4.54
C HIS A 26 -11.52 -9.23 4.33
N SER A 27 -12.17 -8.08 4.53
CA SER A 27 -13.61 -7.97 4.34
C SER A 27 -13.96 -7.99 2.85
N SER A 28 -14.73 -8.99 2.42
CA SER A 28 -15.16 -9.14 1.02
C SER A 28 -16.04 -8.00 0.50
N ASN A 29 -16.55 -7.14 1.40
CA ASN A 29 -17.52 -6.09 1.09
C ASN A 29 -16.95 -4.69 1.32
N LEU A 30 -15.62 -4.55 1.37
CA LEU A 30 -15.00 -3.23 1.52
C LEU A 30 -15.23 -2.40 0.25
N ASP A 31 -15.89 -1.25 0.40
CA ASP A 31 -16.11 -0.32 -0.70
C ASP A 31 -14.78 0.14 -1.34
N ILE A 32 -14.76 0.22 -2.66
CA ILE A 32 -13.55 0.53 -3.43
C ILE A 32 -12.99 1.92 -3.11
N GLN A 33 -13.84 2.92 -2.86
CA GLN A 33 -13.38 4.26 -2.52
C GLN A 33 -12.76 4.29 -1.11
N LEU A 34 -13.29 3.48 -0.19
CA LEU A 34 -12.69 3.31 1.13
C LEU A 34 -11.35 2.58 1.03
N LEU A 35 -11.25 1.54 0.19
CA LEU A 35 -10.01 0.83 -0.08
C LEU A 35 -8.94 1.77 -0.65
N GLU A 36 -9.29 2.65 -1.59
CA GLU A 36 -8.38 3.67 -2.12
C GLU A 36 -7.87 4.60 -1.03
N LYS A 37 -8.75 5.13 -0.16
CA LYS A 37 -8.35 5.99 0.96
C LYS A 37 -7.44 5.26 1.95
N LEU A 38 -7.75 4.01 2.25
CA LEU A 38 -6.93 3.17 3.12
C LEU A 38 -5.55 2.90 2.51
N SER A 39 -5.49 2.65 1.20
CA SER A 39 -4.24 2.43 0.47
C SER A 39 -3.31 3.64 0.53
N ILE A 40 -3.84 4.87 0.49
CA ILE A 40 -3.06 6.10 0.65
C ILE A 40 -2.41 6.15 2.04
N LEU A 41 -3.18 5.80 3.08
CA LEU A 41 -2.69 5.83 4.45
C LEU A 41 -1.62 4.76 4.68
N LEU A 42 -1.87 3.52 4.23
CA LEU A 42 -0.89 2.43 4.24
C LEU A 42 0.36 2.77 3.43
N GLN A 43 0.21 3.46 2.29
CA GLN A 43 1.33 3.94 1.48
C GLN A 43 2.21 4.93 2.25
N LYS A 44 1.62 5.86 3.00
CA LYS A 44 2.39 6.77 3.87
C LYS A 44 3.07 6.02 5.02
N LEU A 45 2.36 5.12 5.68
CA LEU A 45 2.88 4.34 6.80
C LEU A 45 4.01 3.39 6.38
N SER A 46 3.98 2.86 5.15
CA SER A 46 5.04 1.98 4.62
C SER A 46 6.39 2.66 4.45
N LYS A 47 6.43 4.00 4.35
CA LYS A 47 7.67 4.79 4.28
C LYS A 47 8.36 4.89 5.64
N ILE A 48 7.65 4.65 6.74
CA ILE A 48 8.18 4.73 8.10
C ILE A 48 8.90 3.42 8.42
N LYS A 49 10.22 3.48 8.59
CA LYS A 49 11.08 2.28 8.78
C LYS A 49 10.63 1.40 9.95
N SER A 50 10.21 2.00 11.07
CA SER A 50 9.74 1.27 12.25
C SER A 50 8.42 0.52 12.03
N ASN A 51 7.63 0.88 11.01
CA ASN A 51 6.35 0.25 10.72
C ASN A 51 6.48 -1.01 9.85
N LYS A 52 7.62 -1.26 9.21
CA LYS A 52 7.80 -2.43 8.33
C LYS A 52 7.47 -3.75 9.04
N LYS A 53 7.89 -3.90 10.30
CA LYS A 53 7.56 -5.07 11.14
C LYS A 53 6.06 -5.26 11.33
N MET A 54 5.26 -4.20 11.31
CA MET A 54 3.80 -4.28 11.45
C MET A 54 3.14 -4.75 10.16
N PHE A 55 3.65 -4.35 8.99
CA PHE A 55 3.21 -4.90 7.71
C PHE A 55 3.49 -6.41 7.58
N GLU A 56 4.59 -6.88 8.17
CA GLU A 56 4.93 -8.30 8.24
C GLU A 56 4.06 -9.03 9.25
N LEU A 57 3.99 -8.54 10.49
CA LEU A 57 3.25 -9.15 11.60
C LEU A 57 1.76 -9.37 11.28
N PHE A 58 1.13 -8.41 10.60
CA PHE A 58 -0.29 -8.49 10.22
C PHE A 58 -0.53 -8.92 8.78
N THR A 59 0.50 -9.51 8.14
CA THR A 59 0.48 -10.06 6.77
C THR A 59 -0.08 -9.13 5.69
N LEU A 60 -0.05 -7.81 5.95
CA LEU A 60 -0.62 -6.80 5.04
C LEU A 60 0.06 -6.81 3.68
N HIS A 61 1.34 -7.14 3.63
CA HIS A 61 2.07 -7.23 2.37
C HIS A 61 1.49 -8.29 1.41
N LEU A 62 1.00 -9.42 1.93
CA LEU A 62 0.35 -10.46 1.12
C LEU A 62 -1.01 -9.97 0.62
N MET A 63 -1.82 -9.36 1.49
CA MET A 63 -3.12 -8.79 1.08
C MET A 63 -2.95 -7.71 0.02
N ILE A 64 -1.93 -6.86 0.15
CA ILE A 64 -1.63 -5.82 -0.83
C ILE A 64 -1.26 -6.44 -2.20
N GLN A 65 -0.52 -7.56 -2.21
CA GLN A 65 -0.24 -8.28 -3.45
C GLN A 65 -1.51 -8.84 -4.09
N GLU A 66 -2.39 -9.43 -3.28
CA GLU A 66 -3.68 -9.98 -3.73
C GLU A 66 -4.61 -8.89 -4.28
N LEU A 67 -4.76 -7.77 -3.57
CA LEU A 67 -5.57 -6.64 -4.00
C LEU A 67 -5.11 -6.07 -5.34
N ARG A 68 -3.79 -6.05 -5.57
CA ARG A 68 -3.21 -5.63 -6.85
C ARG A 68 -3.60 -6.57 -7.99
N THR A 69 -3.75 -7.87 -7.73
CA THR A 69 -4.20 -8.85 -8.73
C THR A 69 -5.70 -8.83 -8.96
N THR A 70 -6.49 -8.52 -7.92
CA THR A 70 -7.96 -8.49 -7.97
C THR A 70 -8.51 -7.20 -8.60
N HIS A 71 -7.75 -6.10 -8.53
CA HIS A 71 -8.18 -4.79 -9.03
C HIS A 71 -7.23 -4.17 -10.07
N PRO A 72 -6.84 -4.89 -11.15
CA PRO A 72 -5.83 -4.42 -12.10
C PRO A 72 -6.25 -3.14 -12.83
N ASP A 73 -7.55 -2.94 -13.07
CA ASP A 73 -8.09 -1.79 -13.81
C ASP A 73 -8.18 -0.51 -12.95
N HIS A 74 -8.00 -0.62 -11.63
CA HIS A 74 -8.03 0.54 -10.73
C HIS A 74 -6.64 1.17 -10.63
N THR A 75 -6.28 1.98 -11.66
CA THR A 75 -4.93 2.54 -11.80
C THR A 75 -4.45 3.29 -10.54
N PHE A 76 -5.30 4.12 -9.93
CA PHE A 76 -4.94 4.89 -8.73
C PHE A 76 -4.62 3.99 -7.53
N LEU A 77 -5.47 2.98 -7.28
CA LEU A 77 -5.23 1.97 -6.26
C LEU A 77 -3.93 1.21 -6.54
N CYS A 78 -3.74 0.71 -7.76
CA CYS A 78 -2.54 -0.01 -8.18
C CYS A 78 -1.25 0.80 -7.96
N ILE A 79 -1.25 2.11 -8.23
CA ILE A 79 -0.10 3.00 -7.96
C ILE A 79 0.25 3.02 -6.47
N ASN A 80 -0.75 3.12 -5.60
CA ASN A 80 -0.53 3.12 -4.14
C ASN A 80 -0.05 1.75 -3.64
N LEU A 81 -0.66 0.65 -4.11
CA LEU A 81 -0.26 -0.71 -3.74
C LEU A 81 1.17 -1.01 -4.18
N ASN A 82 1.55 -0.65 -5.41
CA ASN A 82 2.93 -0.78 -5.89
C ASN A 82 3.90 0.04 -5.06
N SER A 83 3.54 1.28 -4.70
CA SER A 83 4.36 2.12 -3.82
C SER A 83 4.59 1.47 -2.45
N ILE A 84 3.57 0.83 -1.88
CA ILE A 84 3.71 0.10 -0.60
C ILE A 84 4.72 -1.04 -0.77
N LEU A 85 4.53 -1.90 -1.77
CA LEU A 85 5.42 -3.04 -2.01
C LEU A 85 6.86 -2.60 -2.28
N PHE A 86 7.05 -1.49 -2.98
CA PHE A 86 8.36 -0.88 -3.19
C PHE A 86 8.99 -0.40 -1.88
N ASN A 87 8.24 0.34 -1.05
CA ASN A 87 8.76 0.83 0.24
C ASN A 87 9.11 -0.32 1.20
N LEU A 88 8.38 -1.43 1.11
CA LEU A 88 8.66 -2.66 1.85
C LEU A 88 9.85 -3.45 1.27
N GLY A 89 10.31 -3.13 0.06
CA GLY A 89 11.42 -3.82 -0.60
C GLY A 89 11.03 -5.11 -1.30
N LEU A 90 9.73 -5.32 -1.57
CA LEU A 90 9.17 -6.54 -2.16
C LEU A 90 9.13 -6.50 -3.69
N ILE A 91 9.20 -5.30 -4.29
CA ILE A 91 9.37 -5.11 -5.72
C ILE A 91 10.51 -4.13 -5.97
N LYS A 92 11.28 -4.38 -7.03
CA LYS A 92 12.27 -3.44 -7.55
C LYS A 92 11.60 -2.59 -8.64
N ASN A 93 12.01 -1.34 -8.80
CA ASN A 93 11.64 -0.60 -10.01
C ASN A 93 12.21 -1.38 -11.20
N ASN A 94 11.36 -1.82 -12.11
CA ASN A 94 11.84 -2.03 -13.47
C ASN A 94 12.17 -0.63 -13.98
N PRO A 95 13.43 -0.34 -14.38
CA PRO A 95 13.66 0.81 -15.23
C PRO A 95 12.67 0.69 -16.39
N ILE A 96 11.97 1.78 -16.70
CA ILE A 96 11.07 1.83 -17.84
C ILE A 96 11.87 1.31 -19.04
N GLU A 97 11.61 0.08 -19.49
CA GLU A 97 12.03 -0.36 -20.80
C GLU A 97 11.30 0.57 -21.75
N SER A 98 12.04 1.52 -22.31
CA SER A 98 11.66 2.25 -23.50
C SER A 98 11.28 1.19 -24.54
N ARG A 99 9.98 0.90 -24.64
CA ARG A 99 9.40 0.24 -25.80
C ARG A 99 9.49 1.24 -26.93
N GLU A 100 10.69 1.43 -27.46
CA GLU A 100 10.88 1.92 -28.80
C GLU A 100 10.33 0.83 -29.71
N ASN A 101 9.19 1.13 -30.32
CA ASN A 101 8.58 0.32 -31.35
C ASN A 101 9.60 0.13 -32.48
N ALA A 102 10.19 -1.07 -32.58
CA ALA A 102 10.66 -1.56 -33.86
C ALA A 102 9.39 -1.84 -34.68
N SER A 103 9.07 -0.89 -35.55
CA SER A 103 8.07 -1.05 -36.60
C SER A 103 8.82 -1.63 -37.79
N ASP A 104 8.38 -2.79 -38.28
CA ASP A 104 8.74 -3.31 -39.60
C ASP A 104 8.10 -2.45 -40.71
#